data_AF-A0A430HF72-F1
#
_entry.id   AF-A0A430HF72-F1
#
_cell.length_a   1.000
_cell.length_b   1.000
_cell.length_c   1.000
_cell.angle_alpha   90.00
_cell.angle_beta   90.00
_cell.angle_gamma   90.00
#
_symmetry.space_group_name_H-M   'P 1'
#
loop_
_entity.id
_entity.type
_entity.pdbx_description
1 polymer ?
#
loop_
_entity_poly.entity_id
_entity_poly.type
_entity_poly.pdbx_seq_one_letter_code
_entity_poly.pdbx_strand_id
1 'polypeptide(L)'
;MQGAMRLPDSVQEIADVIGRAQALMLIGALPRCYVGQPGKKSYQVVMYVPTVKNLRPDHQLVRILGSADAEKLCKAFGGEIMKPANCAFIQRAFVHEAILGMMRGGTMKATQVAAIVGVHERTVRNLVRENPPEDRERADGDNTRDVNRKARPMIRISPQCVA
;
A
#
# COMPACT_ATOMS: atom_id res chain seq x y z
N MET A 1 -0.34 -18.13 -10.57
CA MET A 1 -1.34 -17.34 -11.33
C MET A 1 -2.00 -16.37 -10.34
N GLN A 2 -1.69 -15.08 -10.43
CA GLN A 2 -2.19 -14.07 -9.48
C GLN A 2 -3.71 -13.91 -9.68
N GLY A 3 -4.51 -14.20 -8.65
CA GLY A 3 -5.94 -13.97 -8.67
C GLY A 3 -6.22 -12.50 -8.94
N ALA A 4 -6.79 -12.18 -10.09
CA ALA A 4 -7.10 -10.81 -10.47
C ALA A 4 -8.20 -10.28 -9.53
N MET A 5 -7.79 -9.60 -8.46
CA MET A 5 -8.70 -8.92 -7.54
C MET A 5 -9.61 -8.00 -8.37
N ARG A 6 -10.93 -8.22 -8.31
CA ARG A 6 -11.91 -7.52 -9.14
C ARG A 6 -11.83 -6.01 -8.87
N LEU A 7 -11.79 -5.20 -9.94
CA LEU A 7 -11.84 -3.75 -9.81
C LEU A 7 -13.26 -3.30 -9.46
N PRO A 8 -13.43 -2.21 -8.70
CA PRO A 8 -14.72 -1.53 -8.61
C PRO A 8 -15.20 -1.13 -10.01
N ASP A 9 -16.51 -1.19 -10.27
CA ASP A 9 -17.07 -1.02 -11.61
C ASP A 9 -16.64 0.32 -12.26
N SER A 10 -16.68 1.43 -11.51
CA SER A 10 -16.19 2.74 -12.00
C SER A 10 -14.71 2.78 -12.43
N VAL A 11 -13.87 1.90 -11.89
CA VAL A 11 -12.46 1.78 -12.27
C VAL A 11 -12.28 0.73 -13.36
N GLN A 12 -13.17 -0.27 -13.43
CA GLN A 12 -13.22 -1.22 -14.51
C GLN A 12 -13.53 -0.53 -15.85
N GLU A 13 -14.49 0.41 -15.88
CA GLU A 13 -14.80 1.22 -17.07
C GLU A 13 -13.56 1.96 -17.60
N ILE A 14 -12.74 2.52 -16.71
CA ILE A 14 -11.48 3.16 -17.09
C ILE A 14 -10.48 2.12 -17.60
N ALA A 15 -10.37 0.98 -16.90
CA ALA A 15 -9.47 -0.11 -17.26
C ALA A 15 -9.80 -0.73 -18.62
N ASP A 16 -11.06 -0.73 -19.03
CA ASP A 16 -11.49 -1.23 -20.34
C ASP A 16 -11.01 -0.32 -21.48
N VAL A 17 -10.76 0.97 -21.20
CA VAL A 17 -10.28 1.95 -22.19
C VAL A 17 -8.75 2.04 -22.26
N ILE A 18 -8.08 2.14 -21.11
CA ILE A 18 -6.62 2.38 -21.04
C ILE A 18 -5.83 1.18 -20.50
N GLY A 19 -6.50 0.10 -20.13
CA GLY A 19 -5.89 -1.07 -19.50
C GLY A 19 -5.80 -0.96 -17.98
N ARG A 20 -5.83 -2.11 -17.30
CA ARG A 20 -5.82 -2.22 -15.82
C ARG A 20 -4.65 -1.51 -15.16
N ALA A 21 -3.44 -1.69 -15.67
CA ALA A 21 -2.23 -1.11 -15.06
C ALA A 21 -2.28 0.43 -15.10
N GLN A 22 -2.65 0.99 -16.24
CA GLN A 22 -2.76 2.43 -16.43
C GLN A 22 -3.92 3.03 -15.61
N ALA A 23 -5.05 2.34 -15.53
CA ALA A 23 -6.16 2.75 -14.68
C ALA A 23 -5.74 2.83 -13.20
N LEU A 24 -5.08 1.79 -12.68
CA LEU A 24 -4.61 1.79 -11.29
C LEU A 24 -3.54 2.86 -11.04
N MET A 25 -2.64 3.10 -12.00
CA MET A 25 -1.64 4.17 -11.93
C MET A 25 -2.32 5.55 -11.86
N LEU A 26 -3.30 5.80 -12.72
CA LEU A 26 -4.08 7.03 -12.73
C LEU A 26 -4.75 7.28 -11.38
N ILE A 27 -5.53 6.30 -10.88
CA ILE A 27 -6.23 6.43 -9.59
C ILE A 27 -5.25 6.67 -8.43
N GLY A 28 -4.08 6.04 -8.47
CA GLY A 28 -3.04 6.22 -7.45
C GLY A 28 -2.38 7.60 -7.48
N ALA A 29 -2.30 8.24 -8.64
CA ALA A 29 -1.65 9.54 -8.84
C ALA A 29 -2.59 10.74 -8.58
N LEU A 30 -3.91 10.53 -8.60
CA LEU A 30 -4.87 11.62 -8.44
C LEU A 30 -4.98 12.12 -7.00
N PRO A 31 -5.16 13.44 -6.79
CA PRO A 31 -5.40 14.00 -5.47
C PRO A 31 -6.71 13.47 -4.89
N ARG A 32 -6.72 13.22 -3.58
CA ARG A 32 -7.90 12.80 -2.83
C ARG A 32 -8.53 14.02 -2.17
N CYS A 33 -9.81 14.23 -2.44
CA CYS A 33 -10.56 15.36 -1.90
C CYS A 33 -11.47 14.88 -0.76
N TYR A 34 -11.50 15.62 0.36
CA TYR A 34 -12.42 15.34 1.46
C TYR A 34 -13.77 16.03 1.20
N VAL A 35 -14.71 15.30 0.64
CA VAL A 35 -15.97 15.83 0.10
C VAL A 35 -17.18 15.09 0.65
N GLY A 36 -18.35 15.75 0.64
CA GLY A 36 -19.62 15.21 1.14
C GLY A 36 -20.36 16.17 2.08
N GLN A 37 -21.56 15.77 2.49
CA GLN A 37 -22.35 16.53 3.45
C GLN A 37 -21.73 16.50 4.86
N PRO A 38 -21.99 17.50 5.72
CA PRO A 38 -21.60 17.44 7.13
C PRO A 38 -22.04 16.10 7.77
N GLY A 39 -21.12 15.43 8.45
CA GLY A 39 -21.35 14.10 9.04
C GLY A 39 -21.24 12.90 8.09
N LYS A 40 -21.13 13.10 6.77
CA LYS A 40 -20.96 12.03 5.75
C LYS A 40 -19.79 12.31 4.79
N LYS A 41 -18.80 13.10 5.22
CA LYS A 41 -17.63 13.42 4.41
C LYS A 41 -16.72 12.20 4.30
N SER A 42 -16.16 12.00 3.11
CA SER A 42 -15.22 10.91 2.84
C SER A 42 -14.14 11.37 1.85
N TYR A 43 -13.00 10.69 1.85
CA TYR A 43 -11.98 10.89 0.83
C TYR A 43 -12.43 10.26 -0.49
N GLN A 44 -12.63 11.10 -1.50
CA GLN A 44 -13.04 10.69 -2.84
C GLN A 44 -12.02 11.15 -3.88
N VAL A 45 -11.90 10.39 -4.95
CA VAL A 45 -11.17 10.82 -6.14
C VAL A 45 -12.19 11.46 -7.07
N VAL A 46 -11.92 12.68 -7.50
CA VAL A 46 -12.76 13.42 -8.45
C VAL A 46 -11.84 13.98 -9.51
N MET A 47 -12.12 13.69 -10.77
CA MET A 47 -11.35 14.23 -11.89
C MET A 47 -12.28 14.71 -13.00
N TYR A 48 -11.91 15.82 -13.61
CA TYR A 48 -12.50 16.24 -14.89
C TYR A 48 -11.67 15.64 -16.03
N VAL A 49 -12.34 15.03 -17.00
CA VAL A 49 -11.72 14.55 -18.23
C VAL A 49 -11.97 15.60 -19.31
N PRO A 50 -10.93 16.28 -19.84
CA PRO A 50 -11.12 17.25 -20.92
C PRO A 50 -11.58 16.56 -22.19
N THR A 51 -12.23 17.31 -23.07
CA THR A 51 -12.47 16.85 -24.44
C THR A 51 -11.13 16.75 -25.18
N VAL A 52 -11.06 15.90 -26.22
CA VAL A 52 -9.83 15.71 -27.01
C VAL A 52 -9.27 17.04 -27.54
N LYS A 53 -10.15 17.97 -27.95
CA LYS A 53 -9.77 19.30 -28.43
C LYS A 53 -9.08 20.17 -27.36
N ASN A 54 -9.37 19.90 -26.09
CA ASN A 54 -8.84 20.64 -24.94
C ASN A 54 -7.69 19.90 -24.24
N LEU A 55 -7.28 18.73 -24.75
CA LEU A 55 -6.18 17.95 -24.20
C LEU A 55 -4.84 18.55 -24.66
N ARG A 56 -4.24 19.39 -23.82
CA ARG A 56 -2.92 19.96 -24.09
C ARG A 56 -1.79 18.97 -23.77
N PRO A 57 -0.62 19.06 -24.45
CA PRO A 57 0.53 18.19 -24.16
C PRO A 57 1.07 18.29 -22.72
N ASP A 58 0.90 19.45 -22.07
CA ASP A 58 1.31 19.71 -20.69
C ASP A 58 0.24 19.33 -19.64
N HIS A 59 -0.90 18.79 -20.09
CA HIS A 59 -2.02 18.44 -19.22
C HIS A 59 -1.63 17.31 -18.25
N GLN A 60 -2.18 17.36 -17.02
CA GLN A 60 -1.87 16.38 -15.98
C GLN A 60 -2.13 14.92 -16.41
N LEU A 61 -3.21 14.66 -17.15
CA LEU A 61 -3.50 13.32 -17.69
C LEU A 61 -2.40 12.82 -18.63
N VAL A 62 -1.87 13.69 -19.50
CA VAL A 62 -0.76 13.35 -20.41
C VAL A 62 0.51 13.06 -19.60
N ARG A 63 0.76 13.83 -18.53
CA ARG A 63 1.91 13.62 -17.65
C ARG A 63 1.85 12.30 -16.87
N ILE A 64 0.65 11.84 -16.51
CA ILE A 64 0.46 10.60 -15.76
C ILE A 64 0.44 9.38 -16.68
N LEU A 65 -0.32 9.44 -17.77
CA LEU A 65 -0.63 8.29 -18.64
C LEU A 65 0.19 8.25 -19.93
N GLY A 66 0.79 9.37 -20.33
CA GLY A 66 1.30 9.57 -21.69
C GLY A 66 0.18 10.00 -22.65
N SER A 67 0.60 10.53 -23.81
CA SER A 67 -0.31 11.16 -24.78
C SER A 67 -1.36 10.18 -25.34
N ALA A 68 -0.94 8.95 -25.69
CA ALA A 68 -1.81 7.98 -26.34
C ALA A 68 -2.97 7.52 -25.43
N ASP A 69 -2.66 7.18 -24.18
CA ASP A 69 -3.67 6.70 -23.24
C ASP A 69 -4.54 7.84 -22.70
N ALA A 70 -3.98 9.05 -22.53
CA ALA A 70 -4.77 10.23 -22.22
C ALA A 70 -5.78 10.55 -23.34
N GLU A 71 -5.38 10.43 -24.61
CA GLU A 71 -6.28 10.68 -25.73
C GLU A 71 -7.42 9.64 -25.80
N LYS A 72 -7.13 8.34 -25.56
CA LYS A 72 -8.17 7.30 -25.46
C LYS A 72 -9.18 7.62 -24.37
N LEU A 73 -8.69 8.02 -23.20
CA LEU A 73 -9.55 8.41 -22.07
C LEU A 73 -10.45 9.60 -22.42
N CYS A 74 -9.88 10.64 -23.06
CA CYS A 74 -10.62 11.81 -23.52
C CYS A 74 -11.63 11.50 -24.63
N LYS A 75 -11.38 10.49 -25.47
CA LYS A 75 -12.35 10.03 -26.48
C LYS A 75 -13.54 9.33 -25.84
N ALA A 76 -13.30 8.55 -24.79
CA ALA A 76 -14.35 7.79 -24.10
C ALA A 76 -15.19 8.65 -23.13
N PHE A 77 -14.55 9.51 -22.34
CA PHE A 77 -15.18 10.23 -21.22
C PHE A 77 -15.03 11.77 -21.32
N GLY A 78 -14.68 12.30 -22.50
CA GLY A 78 -14.37 13.71 -22.67
C GLY A 78 -15.53 14.64 -22.33
N GLY A 79 -15.30 15.59 -21.43
CA GLY A 79 -16.31 16.53 -20.95
C GLY A 79 -16.98 16.10 -19.64
N GLU A 80 -16.64 14.93 -19.11
CA GLU A 80 -17.26 14.39 -17.89
C GLU A 80 -16.45 14.68 -16.62
N ILE A 81 -17.17 14.76 -15.50
CA ILE A 81 -16.57 14.74 -14.16
C ILE A 81 -16.73 13.32 -13.62
N MET A 82 -15.62 12.58 -13.60
CA MET A 82 -15.58 11.22 -13.09
C MET A 82 -15.29 11.19 -11.59
N LYS A 83 -15.93 10.25 -10.90
CA LYS A 83 -15.70 9.96 -9.47
C LYS A 83 -15.32 8.49 -9.26
N PRO A 84 -14.13 8.07 -9.73
CA PRO A 84 -13.72 6.68 -9.61
C PRO A 84 -13.49 6.29 -8.15
N ALA A 85 -13.66 5.00 -7.85
CA ALA A 85 -13.29 4.44 -6.56
C ALA A 85 -11.77 4.63 -6.31
N ASN A 86 -11.38 4.88 -5.05
CA ASN A 86 -10.00 5.21 -4.69
C ASN A 86 -9.02 4.02 -4.73
N CYS A 87 -9.52 2.80 -4.98
CA CYS A 87 -8.76 1.54 -5.01
C CYS A 87 -7.78 1.33 -3.83
N ALA A 88 -8.00 1.96 -2.67
CA ALA A 88 -7.06 1.92 -1.56
C ALA A 88 -6.86 0.50 -1.02
N PHE A 89 -7.90 -0.35 -1.09
CA PHE A 89 -7.79 -1.76 -0.73
C PHE A 89 -6.85 -2.53 -1.65
N ILE A 90 -6.93 -2.30 -2.96
CA ILE A 90 -6.07 -2.95 -3.96
C ILE A 90 -4.62 -2.49 -3.78
N GLN A 91 -4.42 -1.17 -3.61
CA GLN A 91 -3.11 -0.60 -3.34
C GLN A 91 -2.51 -1.20 -2.06
N ARG A 92 -3.30 -1.29 -0.98
CA ARG A 92 -2.87 -1.87 0.29
C ARG A 92 -2.49 -3.33 0.17
N ALA A 93 -3.30 -4.13 -0.52
CA ALA A 93 -3.01 -5.54 -0.75
C ALA A 93 -1.70 -5.73 -1.53
N PHE A 94 -1.49 -4.95 -2.60
CA PHE A 94 -0.25 -4.97 -3.37
C PHE A 94 0.98 -4.60 -2.52
N VAL A 95 0.87 -3.51 -1.75
CA VAL A 95 1.92 -3.06 -0.82
C VAL A 95 2.22 -4.13 0.24
N HIS A 96 1.19 -4.75 0.81
CA HIS A 96 1.35 -5.81 1.79
C HIS A 96 2.08 -7.03 1.20
N GLU A 97 1.68 -7.49 0.01
CA GLU A 97 2.36 -8.59 -0.69
C GLU A 97 3.82 -8.27 -0.99
N ALA A 98 4.12 -7.04 -1.43
CA ALA A 98 5.49 -6.60 -1.67
C ALA A 98 6.33 -6.63 -0.37
N ILE A 99 5.78 -6.15 0.75
CA ILE A 99 6.43 -6.21 2.06
C ILE A 99 6.70 -7.66 2.46
N LEU A 100 5.71 -8.55 2.36
CA LEU A 100 5.86 -9.96 2.71
C LEU A 100 6.90 -10.65 1.81
N GLY A 101 6.90 -10.37 0.51
CA GLY A 101 7.91 -10.88 -0.42
C GLY A 101 9.32 -10.47 -0.04
N MET A 102 9.55 -9.18 0.26
CA MET A 102 10.86 -8.67 0.71
C MET A 102 11.30 -9.29 2.05
N MET A 103 10.37 -9.43 2.99
CA MET A 103 10.68 -10.01 4.31
C MET A 103 10.96 -11.51 4.25
N ARG A 104 10.24 -12.26 3.39
CA ARG A 104 10.49 -13.69 3.14
C ARG A 104 11.88 -13.93 2.55
N GLY A 105 12.40 -13.01 1.74
CA GLY A 105 13.76 -13.04 1.21
C GLY A 105 14.87 -12.96 2.28
N GLY A 106 14.55 -12.51 3.51
CA GLY A 106 15.43 -12.63 4.68
C GLY A 106 16.65 -11.72 4.74
N THR A 107 16.95 -10.96 3.69
CA THR A 107 18.14 -10.10 3.63
C THR A 107 17.93 -8.69 4.19
N MET A 108 16.67 -8.23 4.26
CA MET A 108 16.34 -6.86 4.64
C MET A 108 15.73 -6.77 6.04
N LYS A 109 16.10 -5.72 6.78
CA LYS A 109 15.46 -5.36 8.06
C LYS A 109 14.13 -4.65 7.81
N ALA A 110 13.21 -4.75 8.77
CA ALA A 110 11.90 -4.08 8.69
C ALA A 110 12.00 -2.56 8.44
N THR A 111 13.04 -1.90 8.96
CA THR A 111 13.31 -0.47 8.73
C THR A 111 13.66 -0.16 7.28
N GLN A 112 14.43 -1.03 6.62
CA GLN A 112 14.82 -0.86 5.22
C GLN A 112 13.63 -1.07 4.29
N VAL A 113 12.84 -2.12 4.55
CA VAL A 113 11.61 -2.39 3.79
C VAL A 113 10.62 -1.23 3.95
N ALA A 114 10.45 -0.71 5.16
CA ALA A 114 9.60 0.44 5.43
C ALA A 114 10.01 1.68 4.63
N ALA A 115 11.32 1.97 4.56
CA ALA A 115 11.85 3.09 3.80
C ALA A 115 11.63 2.93 2.28
N ILE A 116 11.84 1.74 1.73
CA ILE A 116 11.66 1.46 0.30
C ILE A 116 10.20 1.59 -0.13
N VAL A 117 9.28 1.09 0.71
CA VAL A 117 7.86 1.03 0.39
C VAL A 117 7.13 2.33 0.79
N GLY A 118 7.73 3.16 1.63
CA GLY A 118 7.13 4.41 2.11
C GLY A 118 6.06 4.19 3.17
N VAL A 119 6.24 3.21 4.06
CA VAL A 119 5.32 2.92 5.18
C VAL A 119 6.04 3.04 6.52
N HIS A 120 5.28 3.13 7.62
CA HIS A 120 5.87 3.09 8.95
C HIS A 120 6.40 1.68 9.28
N GLU A 121 7.52 1.59 9.99
CA GLU A 121 8.13 0.32 10.40
C GLU A 121 7.16 -0.58 11.19
N ARG A 122 6.30 0.03 12.02
CA ARG A 122 5.19 -0.64 12.73
C ARG A 122 4.29 -1.43 11.79
N THR A 123 3.98 -0.90 10.60
CA THR A 123 3.13 -1.58 9.60
C THR A 123 3.81 -2.87 9.13
N VAL A 124 5.11 -2.81 8.83
CA VAL A 124 5.89 -3.97 8.42
C VAL A 124 5.92 -5.03 9.53
N ARG A 125 6.22 -4.63 10.78
CA ARG A 125 6.26 -5.56 11.92
C ARG A 125 4.91 -6.21 12.20
N ASN A 126 3.82 -5.44 12.15
CA ASN A 126 2.48 -5.99 12.35
C ASN A 126 2.15 -7.01 11.26
N LEU A 127 2.44 -6.68 10.00
CA LEU A 127 2.14 -7.54 8.87
C LEU A 127 2.90 -8.88 8.92
N VAL A 128 4.20 -8.84 9.28
CA VAL A 128 5.02 -10.05 9.46
C VAL A 128 4.55 -10.88 10.66
N ARG A 129 4.14 -10.23 11.75
CA ARG A 129 3.57 -10.94 12.91
C ARG A 129 2.26 -11.66 12.57
N GLU A 130 1.43 -11.03 11.75
CA GLU A 130 0.15 -11.57 11.30
C GLU A 130 0.31 -12.65 10.22
N ASN A 131 1.43 -12.63 9.48
CA ASN A 131 1.75 -13.58 8.40
C ASN A 131 3.19 -14.10 8.61
N PRO A 132 3.40 -14.96 9.62
CA PRO A 132 4.72 -15.51 9.88
C PRO A 132 5.22 -16.25 8.62
N PRO A 133 6.52 -16.15 8.27
CA PRO A 133 7.06 -16.94 7.18
C PRO A 133 6.91 -18.43 7.52
N GLU A 134 6.27 -19.19 6.62
CA GLU A 134 6.15 -20.64 6.74
C GLU A 134 7.55 -21.25 6.83
N ASP A 135 7.70 -22.18 7.77
CA ASP A 135 8.93 -22.74 8.35
C ASP A 135 10.21 -22.57 7.53
N ARG A 136 11.10 -21.70 8.02
CA ARG A 136 12.52 -21.94 7.82
C ARG A 136 12.88 -23.08 8.76
N GLU A 137 13.25 -24.24 8.22
CA GLU A 137 14.04 -25.23 8.94
C GLU A 137 15.05 -24.46 9.79
N ARG A 138 14.95 -24.62 11.11
CA ARG A 138 15.98 -24.14 12.03
C ARG A 138 17.24 -24.84 11.57
N ALA A 139 18.12 -24.11 10.88
CA ALA A 139 19.44 -24.62 10.57
C ALA A 139 20.09 -24.96 11.92
N ASP A 140 20.30 -26.26 12.11
CA ASP A 140 21.01 -26.83 13.24
C ASP A 140 22.35 -26.12 13.38
N GLY A 141 22.52 -25.50 14.54
CA GLY A 141 23.76 -24.92 15.01
C GLY A 141 23.95 -25.37 16.44
N ASP A 142 24.18 -26.67 16.64
CA ASP A 142 24.86 -27.17 17.83
C ASP A 142 26.16 -26.39 17.98
N ASN A 143 26.20 -25.55 19.01
CA ASN A 143 27.45 -25.23 19.64
C ASN A 143 27.22 -25.25 21.15
N THR A 144 27.19 -26.48 21.65
CA THR A 144 27.55 -26.81 23.02
C THR A 144 28.85 -26.10 23.40
N ARG A 145 28.75 -24.94 24.09
CA ARG A 145 29.74 -24.52 25.09
C ARG A 145 29.04 -23.87 26.28
N ASP A 146 29.03 -24.68 27.33
CA ASP A 146 28.74 -24.35 28.70
C ASP A 146 29.68 -23.24 29.25
N VAL A 147 29.31 -22.77 30.45
CA VAL A 147 30.06 -21.97 31.45
C VAL A 147 30.17 -20.45 31.27
N ASN A 148 29.13 -19.71 31.72
CA ASN A 148 29.28 -18.76 32.83
C ASN A 148 27.93 -18.32 33.44
N ARG A 149 27.50 -18.98 34.52
CA ARG A 149 26.53 -18.43 35.46
C ARG A 149 27.20 -17.28 36.22
N LYS A 150 26.86 -16.03 35.89
CA LYS A 150 26.90 -14.94 36.88
C LYS A 150 25.49 -14.51 37.23
N ALA A 151 25.15 -14.81 38.48
CA ALA A 151 23.91 -14.50 39.16
C ALA A 151 23.52 -13.02 39.00
N ARG A 152 22.23 -12.78 38.70
CA ARG A 152 21.60 -11.49 38.96
C ARG A 152 20.78 -11.62 40.26
N PRO A 153 20.99 -10.74 41.25
CA PRO A 153 20.35 -10.88 42.54
C PRO A 153 18.85 -10.54 42.46
N MET A 154 18.13 -11.31 43.26
CA MET A 154 16.72 -11.24 43.60
C MET A 154 16.40 -9.88 44.24
N ILE A 155 15.52 -9.09 43.61
CA ILE A 155 14.98 -7.89 44.25
C ILE A 155 14.08 -8.36 45.40
N ARG A 156 14.53 -8.13 46.64
CA ARG A 156 13.74 -8.29 47.85
C ARG A 156 12.69 -7.18 47.90
N ILE A 157 11.42 -7.57 47.89
CA ILE A 157 10.33 -6.71 48.37
C ILE A 157 10.23 -6.99 49.87
N SER A 158 10.60 -6.01 50.71
CA SER A 158 10.36 -6.06 52.15
C SER A 158 9.02 -5.42 52.50
N PRO A 159 8.30 -5.91 53.54
CA PRO A 159 6.96 -5.47 53.89
C PRO A 159 6.94 -4.36 54.97
N GLN A 160 5.91 -3.49 54.86
CA GLN A 160 5.16 -2.76 55.90
C GLN A 160 5.81 -1.70 56.82
N CYS A 161 5.07 -0.58 56.97
CA CYS A 161 4.74 0.22 58.17
C CYS A 161 3.94 1.46 57.64
N VAL A 162 2.61 1.56 57.76
CA VAL A 162 1.80 2.02 58.90
C VAL A 162 2.49 3.09 59.75
N ALA A 163 2.02 4.34 59.60
CA ALA A 163 1.96 5.40 60.61
C ALA A 163 0.83 6.35 60.21
#